data_AF-A0A1J3IQY8-F1
#
_entry.id   AF-A0A1J3IQY8-F1
#
_cell.length_a   1.000
_cell.length_b   1.000
_cell.length_c   1.000
_cell.angle_alpha   90.00
_cell.angle_beta   90.00
_cell.angle_gamma   90.00
#
_symmetry.space_group_name_H-M   'P 1'
#
loop_
_entity.id
_entity.type
_entity.pdbx_description
1 polymer ?
#
loop_
_entity_poly.entity_id
_entity_poly.type
_entity_poly.pdbx_seq_one_letter_code
_entity_poly.pdbx_strand_id
1 'polypeptide(L)'
;ASSAYQYEGAYLTDGKGLNNWDVFTHENPGKILDGSNGNIAVDQYNRFMDDIQLMTYLGVNSYRLSISWARILPKGRFGRINYLGIKHYNSLIDALTKNGITPFVTLNHFDYPQELENQFKSWLSPKMQKEFAYLADICFKHFGDRVK
;
A
#
# COMPACT_ATOMS: atom_id res chain seq x y z
N ALA A 1 2.12 2.45 -14.04
CA ALA A 1 2.71 1.87 -12.82
C ALA A 1 2.68 2.93 -11.73
N SER A 2 2.37 2.58 -10.48
CA SER A 2 2.29 3.53 -9.37
C SER A 2 2.63 2.86 -8.04
N SER A 3 2.76 3.62 -6.93
CA SER A 3 2.99 3.08 -5.58
C SER A 3 2.06 3.65 -4.51
N ALA A 4 1.69 2.81 -3.53
CA ALA A 4 0.60 3.04 -2.59
C ALA A 4 0.66 4.41 -1.89
N TYR A 5 1.81 4.78 -1.32
CA TYR A 5 1.96 6.09 -0.68
C TYR A 5 1.79 7.28 -1.65
N GLN A 6 2.15 7.08 -2.92
CA GLN A 6 2.08 8.12 -3.95
C GLN A 6 0.67 8.30 -4.54
N TYR A 7 -0.21 7.29 -4.45
CA TYR A 7 -1.54 7.35 -5.09
C TYR A 7 -2.74 7.18 -4.16
N GLU A 8 -2.64 6.37 -3.10
CA GLU A 8 -3.83 5.96 -2.35
C GLU A 8 -4.45 7.13 -1.58
N GLY A 9 -3.64 7.88 -0.85
CA GLY A 9 -4.14 8.74 0.21
C GLY A 9 -4.78 7.93 1.34
N ALA A 10 -5.84 8.49 1.93
CA ALA A 10 -6.62 7.84 2.99
C ALA A 10 -5.71 7.29 4.12
N TYR A 11 -4.73 8.11 4.52
CA TYR A 11 -3.55 7.65 5.27
C TYR A 11 -3.86 7.12 6.68
N LEU A 12 -5.02 7.47 7.26
CA LEU A 12 -5.54 6.97 8.55
C LEU A 12 -6.89 6.26 8.44
N THR A 13 -7.36 5.98 7.23
CA THR A 13 -8.68 5.39 7.00
C THR A 13 -8.66 3.88 7.24
N ASP A 14 -9.78 3.36 7.75
CA ASP A 14 -10.05 1.92 7.88
C ASP A 14 -8.95 1.13 8.61
N GLY A 15 -8.39 1.74 9.66
CA GLY A 15 -7.42 1.09 10.54
C GLY A 15 -6.01 0.98 9.97
N LYS A 16 -5.69 1.68 8.87
CA LYS A 16 -4.30 1.85 8.42
C LYS A 16 -3.45 2.49 9.53
N GLY A 17 -2.25 1.94 9.75
CA GLY A 17 -1.23 2.55 10.60
C GLY A 17 -0.41 3.61 9.86
N LEU A 18 0.30 4.45 10.61
CA LEU A 18 1.30 5.35 10.02
C LEU A 18 2.44 4.53 9.41
N ASN A 19 2.88 4.92 8.23
CA ASN A 19 4.12 4.46 7.62
C ASN A 19 5.25 5.48 7.83
N ASN A 20 6.47 5.09 7.47
CA ASN A 20 7.66 5.93 7.56
C ASN A 20 7.55 7.26 6.80
N TRP A 21 6.84 7.28 5.67
CA TRP A 21 6.65 8.50 4.88
C TRP A 21 5.60 9.45 5.47
N ASP A 22 4.53 8.92 6.06
CA ASP A 22 3.54 9.70 6.80
C ASP A 22 4.27 10.53 7.88
N VAL A 23 5.08 9.86 8.70
CA VAL A 23 5.87 10.51 9.76
C VAL A 23 6.95 11.42 9.19
N PHE A 24 7.72 10.98 8.19
CA PHE A 24 8.78 11.80 7.61
C PHE A 24 8.24 13.14 7.07
N THR A 25 7.13 13.11 6.34
CA THR A 25 6.55 14.33 5.74
C THR A 25 5.87 15.23 6.76
N HIS A 26 5.32 14.70 7.85
CA HIS A 26 4.72 15.50 8.92
C HIS A 26 5.75 16.11 9.86
N GLU A 27 6.82 15.39 10.17
CA GLU A 27 7.80 15.80 11.20
C GLU A 27 9.01 16.55 10.65
N ASN A 28 9.23 16.57 9.33
CA ASN A 28 10.40 17.22 8.73
C ASN A 28 10.01 18.37 7.77
N PRO A 29 9.56 19.53 8.28
CA PRO A 29 9.27 20.71 7.47
C PRO A 29 10.46 21.09 6.56
N GLY A 30 10.16 21.43 5.30
CA GLY A 30 11.17 21.84 4.32
C GLY A 30 11.95 20.68 3.67
N LYS A 31 11.67 19.42 4.01
CA LYS A 31 12.23 18.25 3.28
C LYS A 31 11.46 17.90 2.02
N ILE A 32 10.20 18.33 1.92
CA ILE A 32 9.41 18.25 0.69
C ILE A 32 9.43 19.61 0.03
N LEU A 33 9.79 19.65 -1.26
CA LEU A 33 10.06 20.89 -2.01
C LEU A 33 8.88 21.89 -1.95
N ASP A 34 7.66 21.39 -2.08
CA ASP A 34 6.43 22.18 -2.04
C ASP A 34 5.70 22.10 -0.68
N GLY A 35 6.29 21.41 0.30
CA GLY A 35 5.69 21.19 1.62
C GLY A 35 4.48 20.24 1.64
N SER A 36 4.16 19.57 0.53
CA SER A 36 3.03 18.63 0.45
C SER A 36 3.32 17.28 1.14
N ASN A 37 2.30 16.42 1.23
CA ASN A 37 2.40 15.08 1.79
C ASN A 37 1.41 14.11 1.09
N GLY A 38 1.50 12.82 1.45
CA GLY A 38 0.67 11.76 0.88
C GLY A 38 -0.70 11.57 1.55
N ASN A 39 -1.18 12.49 2.38
CA ASN A 39 -2.41 12.28 3.16
C ASN A 39 -3.64 12.00 2.28
N ILE A 40 -3.72 12.71 1.15
CA ILE A 40 -4.78 12.57 0.13
C ILE A 40 -4.22 12.02 -1.18
N ALA A 41 -3.01 12.43 -1.60
CA ALA A 41 -2.43 12.05 -2.88
C ALA A 41 -3.41 12.33 -4.06
N VAL A 42 -3.66 11.35 -4.94
CA VAL A 42 -4.72 11.44 -5.97
C VAL A 42 -6.04 10.78 -5.53
N ASP A 43 -6.13 10.40 -4.26
CA ASP A 43 -7.32 9.81 -3.62
C ASP A 43 -7.79 8.50 -4.27
N GLN A 44 -6.87 7.72 -4.82
CA GLN A 44 -7.20 6.46 -5.49
C GLN A 44 -7.84 5.45 -4.51
N TYR A 45 -7.57 5.55 -3.20
CA TYR A 45 -8.21 4.70 -2.20
C TYR A 45 -9.74 4.73 -2.34
N ASN A 46 -10.30 5.92 -2.58
CA ASN A 46 -11.74 6.14 -2.74
C ASN A 46 -12.18 6.11 -4.21
N ARG A 47 -11.27 6.39 -5.15
CA ARG A 47 -11.58 6.67 -6.55
C ARG A 47 -11.10 5.63 -7.55
N PHE A 48 -10.58 4.50 -7.08
CA PHE A 48 -9.97 3.49 -7.98
C PHE A 48 -10.91 2.97 -9.07
N MET A 49 -12.23 3.01 -8.87
CA MET A 49 -13.19 2.65 -9.91
C MET A 49 -13.16 3.63 -11.09
N ASP A 50 -13.01 4.93 -10.84
CA ASP A 50 -12.87 5.96 -11.89
C ASP A 50 -11.55 5.74 -12.65
N ASP A 51 -10.46 5.48 -11.91
CA ASP A 51 -9.16 5.18 -12.50
C ASP A 51 -9.21 3.96 -13.41
N ILE A 52 -9.93 2.90 -12.99
CA ILE A 52 -10.12 1.70 -13.81
C ILE A 52 -10.91 1.99 -15.08
N GLN A 53 -11.97 2.79 -15.01
CA GLN A 53 -12.73 3.19 -16.21
C GLN A 53 -11.84 3.94 -17.21
N LEU A 54 -11.00 4.85 -16.72
CA LEU A 54 -10.04 5.56 -17.56
C LEU A 54 -8.99 4.62 -18.16
N MET A 55 -8.46 3.68 -17.37
CA MET A 55 -7.52 2.66 -17.87
C MET A 55 -8.15 1.80 -18.98
N THR A 56 -9.40 1.36 -18.79
CA THR A 56 -10.15 0.61 -19.81
C THR A 56 -10.36 1.45 -21.07
N TYR A 57 -10.77 2.72 -20.94
CA TYR A 57 -10.95 3.63 -22.08
C TYR A 57 -9.66 3.81 -22.89
N LEU A 58 -8.51 3.89 -22.21
CA LEU A 58 -7.18 4.01 -22.83
C LEU A 58 -6.66 2.69 -23.42
N GLY A 59 -7.35 1.57 -23.23
CA GLY A 59 -6.91 0.26 -23.71
C GLY A 59 -5.72 -0.33 -22.92
N VAL A 60 -5.55 0.09 -21.66
CA VAL A 60 -4.50 -0.47 -20.78
C VAL A 60 -4.84 -1.92 -20.45
N ASN A 61 -3.88 -2.82 -20.62
CA ASN A 61 -4.06 -4.27 -20.39
C ASN A 61 -3.40 -4.78 -19.10
N SER A 62 -2.62 -3.95 -18.42
CA SER A 62 -1.90 -4.31 -17.21
C SER A 62 -1.70 -3.10 -16.31
N TYR A 63 -1.74 -3.32 -15.00
CA TYR A 63 -1.54 -2.28 -14.01
C TYR A 63 -0.59 -2.76 -12.92
N ARG A 64 0.59 -2.13 -12.86
CA ARG A 64 1.53 -2.32 -11.76
C ARG A 64 1.17 -1.39 -10.61
N LEU A 65 0.82 -1.99 -9.47
CA LEU A 65 0.48 -1.35 -8.21
C LEU A 65 1.43 -1.80 -7.08
N SER A 66 1.33 -1.18 -5.91
CA SER A 66 1.97 -1.70 -4.69
C SER A 66 0.97 -1.84 -3.55
N ILE A 67 1.31 -2.68 -2.57
CA ILE A 67 0.53 -2.83 -1.34
C ILE A 67 1.14 -1.91 -0.28
N SER A 68 0.32 -1.13 0.41
CA SER A 68 0.77 -0.41 1.60
C SER A 68 0.86 -1.37 2.78
N TRP A 69 2.09 -1.60 3.24
CA TRP A 69 2.36 -2.51 4.35
C TRP A 69 1.62 -2.06 5.62
N ALA A 70 1.68 -0.78 5.95
CA ALA A 70 0.99 -0.23 7.12
C ALA A 70 -0.55 -0.33 7.04
N ARG A 71 -1.11 -0.55 5.84
CA ARG A 71 -2.54 -0.82 5.66
C ARG A 71 -2.89 -2.28 5.92
N ILE A 72 -2.01 -3.24 5.64
CA ILE A 72 -2.23 -4.68 5.91
C ILE A 72 -1.85 -5.06 7.35
N LEU A 73 -0.70 -4.57 7.83
CA LEU A 73 -0.12 -4.88 9.14
C LEU A 73 0.27 -3.58 9.86
N PRO A 74 -0.69 -2.84 10.42
CA PRO A 74 -0.44 -1.54 11.07
C PRO A 74 0.62 -1.56 12.16
N LYS A 75 0.76 -2.69 12.87
CA LYS A 75 1.71 -2.89 13.97
C LYS A 75 2.72 -4.02 13.70
N GLY A 76 2.99 -4.33 12.44
CA GLY A 76 3.83 -5.46 12.05
C GLY A 76 3.20 -6.83 12.36
N ARG A 77 4.01 -7.90 12.35
CA ARG A 77 3.54 -9.29 12.49
C ARG A 77 2.98 -9.66 13.86
N PHE A 78 3.33 -8.90 14.89
CA PHE A 78 2.80 -9.08 16.25
C PHE A 78 1.48 -8.33 16.46
N GLY A 79 1.10 -7.48 15.50
CA GLY A 79 -0.20 -6.85 15.43
C GLY A 79 -1.27 -7.76 14.85
N ARG A 80 -2.52 -7.27 14.85
CA ARG A 80 -3.61 -7.89 14.10
C ARG A 80 -3.51 -7.51 12.63
N ILE A 81 -3.86 -8.45 11.76
CA ILE A 81 -4.10 -8.18 10.34
C ILE A 81 -5.28 -7.21 10.23
N ASN A 82 -5.11 -6.15 9.44
CA ASN A 82 -6.21 -5.27 9.10
C ASN A 82 -6.97 -5.82 7.88
N TYR A 83 -8.07 -6.52 8.16
CA TYR A 83 -8.91 -7.10 7.10
C TYR A 83 -9.64 -6.07 6.23
N LEU A 84 -9.82 -4.83 6.70
CA LEU A 84 -10.35 -3.76 5.84
C LEU A 84 -9.33 -3.35 4.78
N GLY A 85 -8.05 -3.31 5.13
CA GLY A 85 -6.95 -3.17 4.17
C GLY A 85 -6.93 -4.30 3.13
N ILE A 86 -7.07 -5.55 3.58
CA ILE A 86 -7.18 -6.70 2.67
C ILE A 86 -8.41 -6.58 1.76
N LYS A 87 -9.56 -6.15 2.30
CA LYS A 87 -10.79 -5.94 1.53
C LYS A 87 -10.61 -4.86 0.45
N HIS A 88 -9.89 -3.77 0.76
CA HIS A 88 -9.58 -2.73 -0.21
C HIS A 88 -8.82 -3.29 -1.42
N TYR A 89 -7.68 -3.97 -1.18
CA TYR A 89 -6.90 -4.54 -2.29
C TYR A 89 -7.63 -5.65 -3.04
N ASN A 90 -8.44 -6.47 -2.36
CA ASN A 90 -9.31 -7.42 -3.04
C ASN A 90 -10.28 -6.72 -4.00
N SER A 91 -10.93 -5.65 -3.55
CA SER A 91 -11.86 -4.87 -4.39
C SER A 91 -11.16 -4.28 -5.61
N LEU A 92 -9.96 -3.74 -5.43
CA LEU A 92 -9.13 -3.20 -6.50
C LEU A 92 -8.71 -4.29 -7.50
N ILE A 93 -8.16 -5.40 -7.02
CA ILE A 93 -7.71 -6.54 -7.84
C ILE A 93 -8.88 -7.16 -8.61
N ASP A 94 -10.02 -7.33 -7.94
CA ASP A 94 -11.24 -7.85 -8.58
C ASP A 94 -11.74 -6.91 -9.67
N ALA A 95 -11.74 -5.60 -9.42
CA ALA A 95 -12.16 -4.61 -10.40
C ALA A 95 -11.21 -4.57 -11.61
N LEU A 96 -9.89 -4.63 -11.40
CA LEU A 96 -8.90 -4.72 -12.48
C LEU A 96 -9.13 -5.97 -13.34
N THR A 97 -9.23 -7.14 -12.69
CA THR A 97 -9.39 -8.43 -13.38
C THR A 97 -10.70 -8.48 -14.15
N LYS A 98 -11.81 -7.99 -13.58
CA LYS A 98 -13.12 -7.90 -14.25
C LYS A 98 -13.09 -7.02 -15.50
N ASN A 99 -12.20 -6.03 -15.56
CA ASN A 99 -12.03 -5.14 -16.71
C ASN A 99 -10.92 -5.61 -17.67
N GLY A 100 -10.40 -6.84 -17.50
CA GLY A 100 -9.34 -7.38 -18.37
C GLY A 100 -7.96 -6.75 -18.17
N ILE A 101 -7.75 -6.06 -17.05
CA ILE A 101 -6.48 -5.43 -16.69
C ILE A 101 -5.71 -6.37 -15.75
N THR A 102 -4.54 -6.83 -16.18
CA THR A 102 -3.72 -7.76 -15.41
C THR A 102 -2.99 -7.02 -14.26
N PRO A 103 -3.23 -7.38 -12.98
CA PRO A 103 -2.55 -6.75 -11.85
C PRO A 103 -1.13 -7.28 -11.65
N PHE A 104 -0.15 -6.37 -11.58
CA PHE A 104 1.24 -6.68 -11.17
C PHE A 104 1.52 -6.03 -9.82
N VAL A 105 1.76 -6.82 -8.78
CA VAL A 105 1.85 -6.30 -7.41
C VAL A 105 3.30 -6.19 -6.93
N THR A 106 3.66 -4.99 -6.47
CA THR A 106 4.89 -4.74 -5.70
C THR A 106 4.58 -4.83 -4.21
N LEU A 107 5.21 -5.75 -3.46
CA LEU A 107 4.90 -5.96 -2.04
C LEU A 107 5.41 -4.85 -1.11
N ASN A 108 6.50 -4.17 -1.48
CA ASN A 108 7.06 -3.05 -0.73
C ASN A 108 7.60 -2.02 -1.72
N HIS A 109 7.14 -0.77 -1.60
CA HIS A 109 7.60 0.33 -2.43
C HIS A 109 8.07 1.51 -1.58
N PHE A 110 9.06 1.24 -0.73
CA PHE A 110 9.67 2.17 0.23
C PHE A 110 8.76 2.62 1.38
N ASP A 111 7.56 2.04 1.51
CA ASP A 111 6.67 2.25 2.65
C ASP A 111 6.61 1.02 3.56
N TYR A 112 6.80 1.25 4.85
CA TYR A 112 6.69 0.25 5.92
C TYR A 112 6.08 0.89 7.18
N PRO A 113 5.44 0.10 8.06
CA PRO A 113 4.83 0.65 9.27
C PRO A 113 5.88 1.38 10.11
N GLN A 114 5.59 2.62 10.52
CA GLN A 114 6.46 3.40 11.40
C GLN A 114 6.73 2.65 12.71
N GLU A 115 5.78 1.81 13.14
CA GLU A 115 5.95 0.92 14.30
C GLU A 115 7.24 0.09 14.23
N LEU A 116 7.64 -0.38 13.04
CA LEU A 116 8.87 -1.18 12.87
C LEU A 116 10.15 -0.32 12.99
N GLU A 117 10.09 0.94 12.56
CA GLU A 117 11.14 1.92 12.79
C GLU A 117 11.31 2.17 14.29
N ASN A 118 10.20 2.39 14.99
CA ASN A 118 10.20 2.68 16.43
C ASN A 118 10.70 1.49 17.26
N GLN A 119 10.33 0.26 16.90
CA GLN A 119 10.70 -0.93 17.68
C GLN A 119 12.15 -1.35 17.49
N PHE A 120 12.69 -1.25 16.28
CA PHE A 120 14.02 -1.80 15.99
C PHE A 120 14.76 -1.13 14.82
N LYS A 121 14.35 0.08 14.39
CA LYS A 121 14.95 0.82 13.26
C LYS A 121 14.79 0.10 11.92
N SER A 122 13.66 -0.59 11.74
CA SER A 122 13.23 -1.15 10.45
C SER A 122 14.34 -1.96 9.75
N TRP A 123 14.69 -1.57 8.52
CA TRP A 123 15.69 -2.21 7.66
C TRP A 123 17.13 -2.21 8.22
N LEU A 124 17.43 -1.42 9.25
CA LEU A 124 18.73 -1.50 9.95
C LEU A 124 18.83 -2.71 10.88
N SER A 125 17.74 -3.47 11.04
CA SER A 125 17.69 -4.66 11.89
C SER A 125 17.39 -5.93 11.08
N PRO A 126 18.06 -7.05 11.38
CA PRO A 126 17.76 -8.33 10.73
C PRO A 126 16.34 -8.85 11.04
N LYS A 127 15.66 -8.29 12.06
CA LYS A 127 14.26 -8.62 12.37
C LYS A 127 13.32 -8.31 11.19
N MET A 128 13.67 -7.33 10.36
CA MET A 128 12.87 -6.90 9.22
C MET A 128 12.64 -8.02 8.19
N GLN A 129 13.58 -8.98 8.08
CA GLN A 129 13.41 -10.16 7.22
C GLN A 129 12.15 -10.95 7.60
N LYS A 130 11.92 -11.17 8.91
CA LYS A 130 10.76 -11.93 9.40
C LYS A 130 9.46 -11.14 9.25
N GLU A 131 9.52 -9.82 9.42
CA GLU A 131 8.37 -8.94 9.18
C GLU A 131 7.96 -8.95 7.71
N PHE A 132 8.92 -8.80 6.80
CA PHE A 132 8.66 -8.78 5.37
C PHE A 132 8.17 -10.13 4.86
N ALA A 133 8.77 -11.24 5.32
CA ALA A 133 8.31 -12.59 5.00
C ALA A 133 6.85 -12.80 5.45
N TYR A 134 6.48 -12.29 6.63
CA TYR A 134 5.11 -12.38 7.12
C TYR A 134 4.13 -11.54 6.28
N LEU A 135 4.49 -10.30 5.90
CA LEU A 135 3.70 -9.52 4.95
C LEU A 135 3.49 -10.29 3.64
N ALA A 136 4.58 -10.84 3.08
CA ALA A 136 4.54 -11.57 1.83
C ALA A 136 3.60 -12.78 1.90
N ASP A 137 3.68 -13.58 2.97
CA ASP A 137 2.80 -14.73 3.20
C ASP A 137 1.31 -14.32 3.23
N ILE A 138 0.98 -13.25 3.95
CA ILE A 138 -0.38 -12.71 3.99
C ILE A 138 -0.84 -12.27 2.59
N CYS A 139 -0.01 -11.51 1.87
CA CYS A 139 -0.34 -11.06 0.51
C CYS A 139 -0.52 -12.24 -0.46
N PHE A 140 0.37 -13.23 -0.42
CA PHE A 140 0.26 -14.42 -1.28
C PHE A 140 -1.01 -15.22 -0.98
N LYS A 141 -1.33 -15.41 0.31
CA LYS A 141 -2.54 -16.14 0.74
C LYS A 141 -3.83 -15.43 0.32
N HIS A 142 -3.86 -14.10 0.36
CA HIS A 142 -5.08 -13.33 0.13
C HIS A 142 -5.26 -12.83 -1.31
N PHE A 143 -4.20 -12.74 -2.09
CA PHE A 143 -4.23 -12.16 -3.44
C PHE A 143 -3.66 -13.08 -4.53
N GLY A 144 -2.86 -14.09 -4.18
CA GLY A 144 -2.13 -14.95 -5.14
C GLY A 144 -3.01 -15.85 -5.99
N ASP A 145 -4.30 -15.99 -5.67
CA ASP A 145 -5.26 -16.68 -6.52
C ASP A 145 -5.53 -15.88 -7.83
N ARG A 146 -5.48 -14.54 -7.76
CA ARG A 146 -5.74 -13.61 -8.88
C ARG A 146 -4.50 -12.87 -9.42
N VAL A 147 -3.46 -12.71 -8.60
CA VAL A 147 -2.18 -12.08 -9.00
C VAL A 147 -1.17 -13.18 -9.32
N LYS A 148 -0.54 -13.15 -10.51
CA LYS A 148 0.37 -14.18 -11.04
C LYS A 148 1.75 -13.63 -11.37
#